data_AF-A0A1V4QXL7-F1
#
_entry.id   AF-A0A1V4QXL7-F1
#
_cell.length_a   1.000
_cell.length_b   1.000
_cell.length_c   1.000
_cell.angle_alpha   90.00
_cell.angle_beta   90.00
_cell.angle_gamma   90.00
#
_symmetry.space_group_name_H-M   'P 1'
#
loop_
_entity.id
_entity.type
_entity.pdbx_description
1 polymer ?
#
loop_
_entity_poly.entity_id
_entity_poly.type
_entity_poly.pdbx_seq_one_letter_code
_entity_poly.pdbx_strand_id
1 'polypeptide(L)'
;MKARRRHELKENVLARELVQLREFFSRYGTWMLTGVIAAGLVVLIVTRVRSSRRQALYAERVRYAELTRDASMKDDQRLKGLAELAETARDPLTAANAAIAAADLWSRKYVGALIRSSSSEADEARRKAEELYNLVLTRYPQQSRHVAKAHFGLGALAESAGDKQAAEDHYSQAARMLNRGHPTVLEAERRLAALADLREVKFATTLPTRPAATSAPATRPAASGPSEPAGK
;
A
#
# COMPACT_ATOMS: atom_id res chain seq x y z
N MET A 1 44.61 17.46 -72.89
CA MET A 1 44.97 18.63 -72.04
C MET A 1 43.82 19.25 -71.21
N LYS A 2 42.57 18.75 -71.22
CA LYS A 2 41.44 19.36 -70.47
C LYS A 2 41.31 18.93 -68.98
N ALA A 3 42.06 17.93 -68.52
CA ALA A 3 41.97 17.41 -67.15
C ALA A 3 42.75 18.23 -66.11
N ARG A 4 43.93 18.78 -66.48
CA ARG A 4 44.76 19.58 -65.55
C ARG A 4 44.11 20.90 -65.11
N ARG A 5 43.48 21.62 -66.04
CA ARG A 5 42.77 22.90 -65.70
C ARG A 5 41.56 22.72 -64.79
N ARG A 6 40.94 21.53 -64.71
CA ARG A 6 39.81 21.27 -63.79
C ARG A 6 40.26 21.00 -62.36
N HIS A 7 41.50 20.54 -62.16
CA HIS A 7 42.07 20.36 -60.82
C HIS A 7 42.53 21.68 -60.21
N GLU A 8 43.13 22.59 -61.00
CA GLU A 8 43.52 23.94 -60.54
C GLU A 8 42.32 24.80 -60.10
N LEU A 9 41.17 24.61 -60.75
CA LEU A 9 39.92 25.30 -60.36
C LEU A 9 39.33 24.77 -59.05
N LYS A 10 39.55 23.49 -58.69
CA LYS A 10 39.04 22.93 -57.43
C LYS A 10 39.93 23.28 -56.23
N GLU A 11 41.26 23.29 -56.41
CA GLU A 11 42.19 23.69 -55.36
C GLU A 11 42.00 25.16 -54.93
N ASN A 12 41.74 26.05 -55.89
CA ASN A 12 41.48 27.46 -55.58
C ASN A 12 40.18 27.68 -54.81
N VAL A 13 39.15 26.84 -54.99
CA VAL A 13 37.89 26.98 -54.24
C VAL A 13 38.09 26.56 -52.78
N LEU A 14 38.75 25.41 -52.54
CA LEU A 14 39.05 24.93 -51.18
C LEU A 14 39.95 25.87 -50.40
N ALA A 15 40.99 26.42 -51.03
CA ALA A 15 41.87 27.40 -50.41
C ALA A 15 41.11 28.68 -50.03
N ARG A 16 40.19 29.13 -50.88
CA ARG A 16 39.37 30.33 -50.64
C ARG A 16 38.34 30.10 -49.53
N GLU A 17 37.73 28.92 -49.47
CA GLU A 17 36.81 28.54 -48.39
C GLU A 17 37.54 28.43 -47.03
N LEU A 18 38.76 27.88 -46.99
CA LEU A 18 39.55 27.80 -45.76
C LEU A 18 39.95 29.18 -45.22
N VAL A 19 40.30 30.13 -46.10
CA VAL A 19 40.60 31.51 -45.70
C VAL A 19 39.37 32.21 -45.16
N GLN A 20 38.21 32.06 -45.81
CA GLN A 20 36.94 32.61 -45.32
C GLN A 20 36.53 32.00 -43.98
N LEU A 21 36.73 30.68 -43.78
CA LEU A 21 36.48 30.02 -42.51
C LEU A 21 37.38 30.59 -41.41
N ARG A 22 38.66 30.83 -41.71
CA ARG A 22 39.61 31.42 -40.77
C ARG A 22 39.24 32.86 -40.39
N GLU A 23 38.83 33.68 -41.35
CA GLU A 23 38.37 35.05 -41.10
C GLU A 23 37.07 35.08 -40.30
N PHE A 24 36.16 34.14 -40.57
CA PHE A 24 34.95 33.98 -39.80
C PHE A 24 35.25 33.57 -38.35
N PHE A 25 36.14 32.60 -38.14
CA PHE A 25 36.57 32.19 -36.80
C PHE A 25 37.38 33.27 -36.07
N SER A 26 38.19 34.09 -36.74
CA SER A 26 38.90 35.18 -36.06
C SER A 26 37.96 36.30 -35.63
N ARG A 27 36.91 36.57 -36.41
CA ARG A 27 35.94 37.64 -36.13
C ARG A 27 34.86 37.23 -35.11
N TYR A 28 34.37 35.99 -35.19
CA TYR A 28 33.29 35.49 -34.33
C TYR A 28 33.71 34.40 -33.35
N GLY A 29 34.97 33.96 -33.37
CA GLY A 29 35.44 32.81 -32.59
C GLY A 29 35.22 32.95 -31.09
N THR A 30 35.44 34.13 -30.51
CA THR A 30 35.23 34.35 -29.08
C THR A 30 33.74 34.26 -28.69
N TRP A 31 32.85 34.78 -29.54
CA TRP A 31 31.40 34.69 -29.33
C TRP A 31 30.88 33.27 -29.53
N MET A 32 31.37 32.55 -30.54
CA MET A 32 31.03 31.15 -30.76
C MET A 32 31.55 30.27 -29.62
N LEU A 33 32.78 30.50 -29.16
CA LEU A 33 33.39 29.73 -28.06
C LEU A 33 32.62 29.96 -26.75
N THR A 34 32.30 31.21 -26.41
CA THR A 34 31.51 31.53 -25.20
C THR A 34 30.10 30.93 -25.29
N GLY A 35 29.45 30.98 -26.46
CA GLY A 35 28.16 30.35 -26.70
C GLY A 35 28.20 28.83 -26.49
N VAL A 36 29.22 28.14 -27.01
CA VAL A 36 29.40 26.70 -26.84
C VAL A 36 29.68 26.33 -25.37
N ILE A 37 30.52 27.11 -24.67
CA ILE A 37 30.80 26.88 -23.24
C ILE A 37 29.53 27.07 -22.41
N ALA A 38 28.77 28.14 -22.66
CA ALA A 38 27.51 28.40 -21.97
C ALA A 38 26.50 27.27 -22.22
N ALA A 39 26.34 26.82 -23.47
CA ALA A 39 25.50 25.68 -23.81
C ALA A 39 25.95 24.39 -23.10
N GLY A 40 27.27 24.13 -23.07
CA GLY A 40 27.84 22.99 -22.36
C GLY A 40 27.56 23.02 -20.86
N LEU A 41 27.68 24.19 -20.22
CA LEU A 41 27.34 24.38 -18.80
C LEU A 41 25.85 24.14 -18.54
N VAL A 42 24.96 24.62 -19.39
CA VAL A 42 23.51 24.38 -19.26
C VAL A 42 23.21 22.87 -19.36
N VAL A 43 23.79 22.17 -20.33
CA VAL A 43 23.65 20.71 -20.47
C VAL A 43 24.19 19.98 -19.23
N LEU A 44 25.34 20.40 -18.69
CA LEU A 44 25.92 19.80 -17.49
C LEU A 44 25.04 20.01 -16.25
N ILE A 45 24.45 21.20 -16.08
CA ILE A 45 23.52 21.49 -14.97
C ILE A 45 22.26 20.64 -15.11
N VAL A 46 21.64 20.62 -16.30
CA VAL A 46 20.41 19.85 -16.56
C VAL A 46 20.65 18.34 -16.34
N THR A 47 21.77 17.81 -16.81
CA THR A 47 22.12 16.39 -16.64
C THR A 47 22.40 16.05 -15.18
N ARG A 48 23.11 16.91 -14.44
CA ARG A 48 23.37 16.72 -13.00
C ARG A 48 22.08 16.75 -12.18
N VAL A 49 21.18 17.69 -12.44
CA VAL A 49 19.88 17.78 -11.75
C VAL A 49 19.00 16.58 -12.10
N ARG A 50 18.93 16.17 -13.38
CA ARG A 50 18.19 14.97 -13.78
C ARG A 50 18.76 13.70 -13.15
N SER A 51 20.09 13.56 -13.12
CA SER A 51 20.77 12.42 -12.51
C SER A 51 20.51 12.36 -11.00
N SER A 52 20.65 13.48 -10.30
CA SER A 52 20.36 13.57 -8.87
C SER A 52 18.91 13.23 -8.54
N ARG A 53 17.94 13.71 -9.35
CA ARG A 53 16.52 13.34 -9.19
C ARG A 53 16.31 11.84 -9.40
N ARG A 54 16.94 11.23 -10.42
CA ARG A 54 16.85 9.79 -10.66
C ARG A 54 17.42 9.00 -9.48
N GLN A 55 18.59 9.38 -8.96
CA GLN A 55 19.21 8.72 -7.80
C GLN A 55 18.31 8.77 -6.56
N ALA A 56 17.67 9.93 -6.29
CA ALA A 56 16.71 10.04 -5.20
C ALA A 56 15.52 9.08 -5.36
N LEU A 57 14.94 8.99 -6.56
CA LEU A 57 13.83 8.06 -6.83
C LEU A 57 14.26 6.59 -6.70
N TYR A 58 15.48 6.24 -7.12
CA TYR A 58 16.02 4.90 -6.92
C TYR A 58 16.21 4.58 -5.44
N ALA A 59 16.76 5.51 -4.66
CA ALA A 59 16.95 5.34 -3.22
C ALA A 59 15.61 5.13 -2.48
N GLU A 60 14.56 5.89 -2.84
CA GLU A 60 13.21 5.71 -2.30
C GLU A 60 12.64 4.30 -2.59
N ARG A 61 12.83 3.79 -3.80
CA ARG A 61 12.36 2.45 -4.20
C ARG A 61 13.12 1.34 -3.49
N VAL A 62 14.44 1.50 -3.31
CA VAL A 62 15.25 0.57 -2.55
C VAL A 62 14.82 0.55 -1.08
N ARG A 63 14.64 1.74 -0.46
CA ARG A 63 14.14 1.85 0.91
C ARG A 63 12.77 1.19 1.08
N TYR A 64 11.85 1.40 0.14
CA TYR A 64 10.55 0.70 0.15
C TYR A 64 10.72 -0.83 0.07
N ALA A 65 11.59 -1.31 -0.82
CA ALA A 65 11.86 -2.73 -0.99
C ALA A 65 12.48 -3.35 0.28
N GLU A 66 13.39 -2.65 0.95
CA GLU A 66 13.98 -3.08 2.22
C GLU A 66 12.90 -3.20 3.31
N LEU A 67 12.09 -2.17 3.51
CA LEU A 67 11.01 -2.16 4.50
C LEU A 67 10.00 -3.31 4.28
N THR A 68 9.71 -3.65 3.02
CA THR A 68 8.71 -4.67 2.68
C THR A 68 9.26 -6.09 2.57
N ARG A 69 10.54 -6.28 2.25
CA ARG A 69 11.14 -7.61 2.04
C ARG A 69 11.94 -8.12 3.23
N ASP A 70 12.45 -7.25 4.08
CA ASP A 70 13.24 -7.68 5.25
C ASP A 70 12.32 -8.30 6.30
N ALA A 71 12.26 -9.63 6.31
CA ALA A 71 11.46 -10.40 7.26
C ALA A 71 11.98 -10.30 8.70
N SER A 72 13.24 -9.90 8.91
CA SER A 72 13.83 -9.76 10.25
C SER A 72 13.42 -8.46 10.95
N MET A 73 12.91 -7.49 10.19
CA MET A 73 12.50 -6.19 10.71
C MET A 73 11.24 -6.30 11.57
N LYS A 74 11.27 -5.70 12.76
CA LYS A 74 10.11 -5.63 13.67
C LYS A 74 8.99 -4.81 13.03
N ASP A 75 7.74 -5.21 13.26
CA ASP A 75 6.57 -4.54 12.68
C ASP A 75 6.48 -3.05 13.03
N ASP A 76 6.88 -2.64 14.24
CA ASP A 76 6.87 -1.22 14.64
C ASP A 76 7.89 -0.38 13.85
N GLN A 77 9.08 -0.94 13.61
CA GLN A 77 10.11 -0.29 12.80
C GLN A 77 9.67 -0.19 11.35
N ARG A 78 9.09 -1.29 10.83
CA ARG A 78 8.52 -1.34 9.48
C ARG A 78 7.40 -0.33 9.30
N LEU A 79 6.46 -0.26 10.24
CA LEU A 79 5.35 0.70 10.24
C LEU A 79 5.86 2.14 10.23
N LYS A 80 6.79 2.48 11.12
CA LYS A 80 7.36 3.82 11.19
C LYS A 80 8.07 4.20 9.88
N GLY A 81 8.87 3.29 9.34
CA GLY A 81 9.60 3.53 8.09
C GLY A 81 8.68 3.70 6.89
N LEU A 82 7.60 2.90 6.80
CA LEU A 82 6.62 3.00 5.72
C LEU A 82 5.76 4.28 5.84
N ALA A 83 5.36 4.65 7.05
CA ALA A 83 4.61 5.90 7.29
C ALA A 83 5.46 7.12 6.91
N GLU A 84 6.72 7.17 7.35
CA GLU A 84 7.66 8.24 6.97
C GLU A 84 7.85 8.30 5.45
N LEU A 85 8.00 7.13 4.79
CA LEU A 85 8.17 7.08 3.34
C LEU A 85 6.90 7.52 2.60
N ALA A 86 5.71 7.23 3.12
CA ALA A 86 4.43 7.68 2.54
C ALA A 86 4.29 9.21 2.52
N GLU A 87 4.89 9.90 3.50
CA GLU A 87 4.85 11.35 3.62
C GLU A 87 5.95 12.06 2.82
N THR A 88 7.15 11.47 2.80
CA THR A 88 8.38 12.13 2.33
C THR A 88 8.80 11.74 0.91
N ALA A 89 8.32 10.60 0.39
CA ALA A 89 8.71 10.15 -0.94
C ALA A 89 8.30 11.13 -2.04
N ARG A 90 9.22 11.40 -2.97
CA ARG A 90 9.00 12.26 -4.13
C ARG A 90 8.27 11.54 -5.25
N ASP A 91 8.45 10.23 -5.39
CA ASP A 91 7.69 9.40 -6.32
C ASP A 91 6.28 9.14 -5.77
N PRO A 92 5.20 9.67 -6.38
CA PRO A 92 3.83 9.45 -5.90
C PRO A 92 3.46 7.97 -5.84
N LEU A 93 4.03 7.15 -6.73
CA LEU A 93 3.79 5.72 -6.75
C LEU A 93 4.42 5.04 -5.53
N THR A 94 5.65 5.40 -5.17
CA THR A 94 6.34 4.87 -3.98
C THR A 94 5.61 5.32 -2.71
N ALA A 95 5.22 6.59 -2.65
CA ALA A 95 4.47 7.14 -1.52
C ALA A 95 3.13 6.41 -1.30
N ALA A 96 2.36 6.20 -2.37
CA ALA A 96 1.09 5.46 -2.32
C ALA A 96 1.31 3.97 -1.95
N ASN A 97 2.35 3.33 -2.48
CA ASN A 97 2.71 1.96 -2.08
C ASN A 97 3.03 1.86 -0.60
N ALA A 98 3.84 2.79 -0.08
CA ALA A 98 4.22 2.83 1.33
C ALA A 98 3.00 3.07 2.24
N ALA A 99 2.10 3.98 1.84
CA ALA A 99 0.85 4.25 2.56
C ALA A 99 -0.04 3.01 2.65
N ILE A 100 -0.29 2.32 1.53
CA ILE A 100 -1.07 1.07 1.51
C ILE A 100 -0.41 -0.01 2.38
N ALA A 101 0.90 -0.22 2.26
CA ALA A 101 1.60 -1.23 3.03
C ALA A 101 1.56 -0.94 4.55
N ALA A 102 1.70 0.33 4.95
CA ALA A 102 1.54 0.75 6.33
C ALA A 102 0.10 0.56 6.82
N ALA A 103 -0.89 0.92 6.01
CA ALA A 103 -2.30 0.73 6.33
C ALA A 103 -2.64 -0.76 6.52
N ASP A 104 -2.16 -1.64 5.64
CA ASP A 104 -2.37 -3.10 5.74
C ASP A 104 -1.73 -3.70 7.01
N LEU A 105 -0.62 -3.14 7.50
CA LEU A 105 -0.01 -3.52 8.78
C LEU A 105 -0.85 -3.05 9.96
N TRP A 106 -1.38 -1.82 9.92
CA TRP A 106 -2.31 -1.32 10.93
C TRP A 106 -3.62 -2.10 10.96
N SER A 107 -4.19 -2.46 9.79
CA SER A 107 -5.37 -3.31 9.68
C SER A 107 -5.14 -4.68 10.33
N ARG A 108 -3.96 -5.27 10.17
CA ARG A 108 -3.59 -6.53 10.87
C ARG A 108 -3.49 -6.35 12.37
N LYS A 109 -2.89 -5.23 12.84
CA LYS A 109 -2.86 -4.90 14.28
C LYS A 109 -4.26 -4.71 14.85
N TYR A 110 -5.16 -4.06 14.11
CA TYR A 110 -6.55 -3.88 14.47
C TYR A 110 -7.27 -5.22 14.69
N VAL A 111 -7.21 -6.12 13.70
CA VAL A 111 -7.80 -7.47 13.83
C VAL A 111 -7.17 -8.24 15.00
N GLY A 112 -5.84 -8.15 15.16
CA GLY A 112 -5.16 -8.78 16.31
C GLY A 112 -5.60 -8.23 17.67
N ALA A 113 -5.86 -6.93 17.77
CA ALA A 113 -6.36 -6.28 18.98
C ALA A 113 -7.82 -6.65 19.27
N LEU A 114 -8.66 -6.77 18.23
CA LEU A 114 -10.04 -7.29 18.36
C LEU A 114 -10.04 -8.71 18.94
N ILE A 115 -9.18 -9.60 18.44
CA ILE A 115 -9.05 -10.97 18.93
C ILE A 115 -8.65 -10.99 20.42
N ARG A 116 -7.76 -10.08 20.82
CA ARG A 116 -7.34 -9.92 22.23
C ARG A 116 -8.34 -9.15 23.10
N SER A 117 -9.47 -8.71 22.53
CA SER A 117 -10.47 -7.87 23.22
C SER A 117 -9.90 -6.56 23.79
N SER A 118 -8.84 -6.01 23.16
CA SER A 118 -8.24 -4.72 23.56
C SER A 118 -8.86 -3.58 22.74
N SER A 119 -9.97 -3.02 23.23
CA SER A 119 -10.74 -1.99 22.50
C SER A 119 -9.90 -0.75 22.17
N SER A 120 -9.09 -0.26 23.12
CA SER A 120 -8.28 0.95 22.91
C SER A 120 -7.22 0.75 21.82
N GLU A 121 -6.51 -0.39 21.82
CA GLU A 121 -5.54 -0.74 20.78
C GLU A 121 -6.23 -0.90 19.42
N ALA A 122 -7.42 -1.54 19.42
CA ALA A 122 -8.19 -1.73 18.21
C ALA A 122 -8.62 -0.39 17.59
N ASP A 123 -9.14 0.54 18.40
CA ASP A 123 -9.56 1.85 17.95
C ASP A 123 -8.39 2.73 17.45
N GLU A 124 -7.23 2.65 18.09
CA GLU A 124 -6.03 3.33 17.61
C GLU A 124 -5.56 2.75 16.27
N ALA A 125 -5.45 1.42 16.18
CA ALA A 125 -4.99 0.74 14.97
C ALA A 125 -5.94 0.97 13.79
N ARG A 126 -7.26 0.93 14.03
CA ARG A 126 -8.27 1.24 13.02
C ARG A 126 -8.12 2.67 12.51
N ARG A 127 -8.06 3.67 13.41
CA ARG A 127 -7.90 5.09 13.04
C ARG A 127 -6.64 5.31 12.21
N LYS A 128 -5.52 4.70 12.58
CA LYS A 128 -4.27 4.80 11.83
C LYS A 128 -4.34 4.17 10.44
N ALA A 129 -5.03 3.03 10.31
CA ALA A 129 -5.25 2.43 9.01
C ALA A 129 -6.15 3.31 8.12
N GLU A 130 -7.25 3.84 8.67
CA GLU A 130 -8.17 4.74 7.97
C GLU A 130 -7.47 6.03 7.51
N GLU A 131 -6.67 6.67 8.36
CA GLU A 131 -5.87 7.86 8.02
C GLU A 131 -5.00 7.60 6.78
N LEU A 132 -4.32 6.46 6.72
CA LEU A 132 -3.42 6.10 5.62
C LEU A 132 -4.16 5.71 4.33
N TYR A 133 -5.29 5.00 4.42
CA TYR A 133 -6.10 4.73 3.24
C TYR A 133 -6.71 6.03 2.69
N ASN A 134 -7.23 6.91 3.55
CA ASN A 134 -7.75 8.22 3.16
C ASN A 134 -6.68 9.13 2.58
N LEU A 135 -5.43 9.06 3.07
CA LEU A 135 -4.29 9.74 2.46
C LEU A 135 -4.12 9.30 0.99
N VAL A 136 -4.27 8.01 0.68
CA VAL A 136 -4.18 7.52 -0.70
C VAL A 136 -5.31 8.05 -1.57
N LEU A 137 -6.55 8.03 -1.07
CA LEU A 137 -7.72 8.54 -1.79
C LEU A 137 -7.59 10.04 -2.11
N THR A 138 -7.08 10.83 -1.16
CA THR A 138 -7.02 12.29 -1.27
C THR A 138 -5.79 12.78 -2.01
N ARG A 139 -4.60 12.25 -1.69
CA ARG A 139 -3.32 12.74 -2.21
C ARG A 139 -2.90 12.08 -3.50
N TYR A 140 -3.34 10.84 -3.75
CA TYR A 140 -2.93 10.04 -4.90
C TYR A 140 -4.12 9.54 -5.76
N PRO A 141 -5.11 10.39 -6.11
CA PRO A 141 -6.32 9.95 -6.82
C PRO A 141 -6.05 9.40 -8.23
N GLN A 142 -4.93 9.78 -8.85
CA GLN A 142 -4.53 9.29 -10.16
C GLN A 142 -3.95 7.86 -10.13
N GLN A 143 -3.65 7.32 -8.96
CA GLN A 143 -3.11 5.96 -8.80
C GLN A 143 -4.26 4.95 -8.66
N SER A 144 -5.04 4.72 -9.72
CA SER A 144 -6.30 3.95 -9.66
C SER A 144 -6.17 2.58 -8.98
N ARG A 145 -5.03 1.89 -9.15
CA ARG A 145 -4.76 0.61 -8.47
C ARG A 145 -4.67 0.75 -6.95
N HIS A 146 -4.04 1.82 -6.47
CA HIS A 146 -3.90 2.11 -5.05
C HIS A 146 -5.19 2.64 -4.46
N VAL A 147 -5.92 3.48 -5.20
CA VAL A 147 -7.23 3.98 -4.79
C VAL A 147 -8.22 2.81 -4.65
N ALA A 148 -8.23 1.86 -5.59
CA ALA A 148 -9.05 0.65 -5.48
C ALA A 148 -8.67 -0.20 -4.25
N LYS A 149 -7.37 -0.35 -3.98
CA LYS A 149 -6.89 -1.03 -2.77
C LYS A 149 -7.25 -0.29 -1.49
N ALA A 150 -7.21 1.03 -1.48
CA ALA A 150 -7.59 1.84 -0.33
C ALA A 150 -9.08 1.70 -0.03
N HIS A 151 -9.95 1.76 -1.04
CA HIS A 151 -11.36 1.44 -0.88
C HIS A 151 -11.57 0.01 -0.38
N PHE A 152 -10.88 -0.98 -0.94
CA PHE A 152 -10.96 -2.36 -0.45
C PHE A 152 -10.55 -2.48 1.03
N GLY A 153 -9.46 -1.81 1.43
CA GLY A 153 -8.99 -1.79 2.82
C GLY A 153 -9.97 -1.13 3.78
N LEU A 154 -10.52 0.03 3.41
CA LEU A 154 -11.57 0.72 4.19
C LEU A 154 -12.83 -0.13 4.33
N GLY A 155 -13.24 -0.82 3.26
CA GLY A 155 -14.35 -1.77 3.32
C GLY A 155 -14.10 -2.90 4.31
N ALA A 156 -12.87 -3.44 4.35
CA ALA A 156 -12.50 -4.49 5.31
C ALA A 156 -12.46 -3.99 6.76
N LEU A 157 -12.05 -2.73 6.99
CA LEU A 157 -12.10 -2.11 8.31
C LEU A 157 -13.55 -1.89 8.77
N ALA A 158 -14.41 -1.40 7.87
CA ALA A 158 -15.84 -1.21 8.14
C ALA A 158 -16.54 -2.55 8.42
N GLU A 159 -16.28 -3.58 7.62
CA GLU A 159 -16.80 -4.94 7.82
C GLU A 159 -16.40 -5.48 9.20
N SER A 160 -15.12 -5.34 9.57
CA SER A 160 -14.60 -5.77 10.87
C SER A 160 -15.17 -4.97 12.04
N ALA A 161 -15.58 -3.72 11.81
CA ALA A 161 -16.27 -2.89 12.79
C ALA A 161 -17.78 -3.17 12.88
N GLY A 162 -18.32 -4.04 12.01
CA GLY A 162 -19.75 -4.36 11.93
C GLY A 162 -20.58 -3.34 11.14
N ASP A 163 -19.95 -2.33 10.53
CA ASP A 163 -20.64 -1.37 9.65
C ASP A 163 -20.77 -1.94 8.24
N LYS A 164 -21.83 -2.72 8.04
CA LYS A 164 -22.11 -3.38 6.76
C LYS A 164 -22.34 -2.39 5.62
N GLN A 165 -22.98 -1.25 5.89
CA GLN A 165 -23.32 -0.28 4.86
C GLN A 165 -22.05 0.39 4.34
N ALA A 166 -21.18 0.86 5.23
CA ALA A 166 -19.91 1.45 4.84
C ALA A 166 -19.00 0.43 4.13
N ALA A 167 -19.04 -0.84 4.55
CA ALA A 167 -18.32 -1.91 3.87
C ALA A 167 -18.79 -2.11 2.42
N GLU A 168 -20.11 -2.18 2.21
CA GLU A 168 -20.72 -2.34 0.88
C GLU A 168 -20.37 -1.17 -0.05
N ASP A 169 -20.45 0.06 0.46
CA ASP A 169 -20.14 1.27 -0.31
C ASP A 169 -18.68 1.27 -0.78
N HIS A 170 -17.75 0.91 0.11
CA HIS A 170 -16.34 0.88 -0.19
C HIS A 170 -15.95 -0.29 -1.12
N TYR A 171 -16.48 -1.49 -0.91
CA TYR A 171 -16.22 -2.60 -1.83
C TYR A 171 -16.82 -2.36 -3.21
N SER A 172 -18.01 -1.75 -3.29
CA SER A 172 -18.62 -1.36 -4.56
C SER A 172 -17.75 -0.35 -5.32
N GLN A 173 -17.15 0.61 -4.62
CA GLN A 173 -16.20 1.53 -5.22
C GLN A 173 -14.98 0.77 -5.75
N ALA A 174 -14.33 -0.07 -4.93
CA ALA A 174 -13.16 -0.85 -5.33
C ALA A 174 -13.42 -1.74 -6.58
N ALA A 175 -14.59 -2.38 -6.65
CA ALA A 175 -14.96 -3.28 -7.75
C ALA A 175 -15.14 -2.57 -9.10
N ARG A 176 -15.49 -1.28 -9.10
CA ARG A 176 -15.76 -0.50 -10.33
C ARG A 176 -14.54 0.22 -10.89
N MET A 177 -13.45 0.34 -10.11
CA MET A 177 -12.30 1.16 -10.49
C MET A 177 -11.35 0.53 -11.51
N LEU A 178 -11.29 -0.80 -11.57
CA LEU A 178 -10.32 -1.54 -12.37
C LEU A 178 -11.02 -2.58 -13.25
N ASN A 179 -10.28 -3.15 -14.19
CA ASN A 179 -10.78 -4.23 -15.03
C ASN A 179 -11.18 -5.45 -14.15
N ARG A 180 -12.26 -6.14 -14.53
CA ARG A 180 -12.82 -7.29 -13.78
C ARG A 180 -11.82 -8.40 -13.44
N GLY A 181 -10.77 -8.58 -14.25
CA GLY A 181 -9.73 -9.58 -13.98
C GLY A 181 -8.69 -9.16 -12.92
N HIS A 182 -8.76 -7.95 -12.37
CA HIS A 182 -7.80 -7.49 -11.38
C HIS A 182 -8.06 -8.14 -10.01
N PRO A 183 -7.04 -8.66 -9.29
CA PRO A 183 -7.24 -9.39 -8.04
C PRO A 183 -8.05 -8.63 -6.97
N THR A 184 -7.83 -7.31 -6.83
CA THR A 184 -8.59 -6.47 -5.90
C THR A 184 -10.07 -6.39 -6.25
N VAL A 185 -10.43 -6.41 -7.54
CA VAL A 185 -11.84 -6.37 -7.98
C VAL A 185 -12.51 -7.69 -7.66
N LEU A 186 -11.87 -8.81 -8.01
CA LEU A 186 -12.39 -10.15 -7.74
C LEU A 186 -12.63 -10.36 -6.24
N GLU A 187 -11.70 -9.92 -5.39
CA GLU A 187 -11.84 -10.03 -3.94
C GLU A 187 -12.94 -9.09 -3.42
N ALA A 188 -13.08 -7.87 -3.94
CA ALA A 188 -14.16 -6.96 -3.57
C ALA A 188 -15.54 -7.51 -3.96
N GLU A 189 -15.69 -8.05 -5.17
CA GLU A 189 -16.92 -8.71 -5.63
C GLU A 189 -17.27 -9.92 -4.76
N ARG A 190 -16.28 -10.74 -4.40
CA ARG A 190 -16.46 -11.86 -3.48
C ARG A 190 -16.95 -11.39 -2.11
N ARG A 191 -16.37 -10.31 -1.58
CA ARG A 191 -16.77 -9.72 -0.29
C ARG A 191 -18.18 -9.14 -0.34
N LEU A 192 -18.56 -8.46 -1.42
CA LEU A 192 -19.93 -7.97 -1.63
C LEU A 192 -20.95 -9.12 -1.64
N ALA A 193 -20.65 -10.20 -2.35
CA ALA A 193 -21.52 -11.38 -2.35
C ALA A 193 -21.67 -11.97 -0.94
N ALA A 194 -20.56 -12.08 -0.19
CA ALA A 194 -20.60 -12.55 1.19
C ALA A 194 -21.41 -11.63 2.12
N LEU A 195 -21.32 -10.30 1.94
CA LEU A 195 -22.11 -9.33 2.71
C LEU A 195 -23.62 -9.49 2.48
N ALA A 196 -24.02 -9.76 1.24
CA ALA A 196 -25.43 -10.04 0.89
C ALA A 196 -25.93 -11.37 1.50
N ASP A 197 -25.05 -12.37 1.58
CA ASP A 197 -25.37 -13.71 2.10
C ASP A 197 -25.34 -13.80 3.64
N LEU A 198 -24.80 -12.79 4.34
CA LEU A 198 -24.84 -12.68 5.81
C LEU A 198 -26.28 -12.39 6.31
N ARG A 199 -27.18 -13.34 6.07
CA ARG A 199 -28.45 -13.50 6.79
C ARG A 199 -28.15 -13.66 8.27
N GLU A 200 -29.00 -13.02 9.09
CA GLU A 200 -29.01 -13.15 10.53
C GLU A 200 -29.00 -14.64 10.91
N VAL A 201 -27.83 -15.14 11.34
CA VAL A 201 -27.70 -16.50 11.83
C VAL A 201 -28.47 -16.55 13.14
N LYS A 202 -29.72 -16.97 13.08
CA LYS A 202 -30.51 -17.30 14.26
C LYS A 202 -29.82 -18.51 14.89
N PHE A 203 -28.91 -18.26 15.83
CA PHE A 203 -28.41 -19.32 16.67
C PHE A 203 -29.62 -19.98 17.33
N ALA A 204 -29.89 -21.23 16.99
CA ALA A 204 -30.84 -22.05 17.72
C ALA A 204 -30.23 -22.34 19.10
N THR A 205 -30.22 -21.35 19.98
CA THR A 205 -29.89 -21.52 21.41
C THR A 205 -31.10 -22.13 22.11
N THR A 206 -31.58 -23.28 21.63
CA THR A 206 -32.33 -24.18 22.48
C THR A 206 -31.30 -24.91 23.33
N LEU A 207 -31.06 -24.39 24.54
CA LEU A 207 -30.48 -25.18 25.62
C LEU A 207 -31.24 -26.51 25.67
N PRO A 208 -30.59 -27.68 25.62
CA PRO A 208 -31.30 -28.93 25.81
C PRO A 208 -31.99 -28.86 27.17
N THR A 209 -33.32 -28.92 27.16
CA THR A 209 -34.14 -29.04 28.36
C THR A 209 -33.62 -30.25 29.13
N ARG A 210 -32.91 -29.99 30.23
CA ARG A 210 -32.44 -31.02 31.15
C ARG A 210 -33.66 -31.85 31.56
N PRO A 211 -33.69 -33.17 31.30
CA PRO A 211 -34.77 -34.02 31.76
C PRO A 211 -34.92 -33.82 33.27
N ALA A 212 -36.15 -33.54 33.71
CA ALA A 212 -36.46 -33.40 35.12
C ALA A 212 -35.94 -34.65 35.85
N ALA A 213 -35.04 -34.43 36.82
CA ALA A 213 -34.57 -35.50 37.68
C ALA A 213 -35.78 -36.12 38.37
N THR A 214 -36.02 -37.40 38.12
CA THR A 214 -36.96 -38.22 38.88
C THR A 214 -36.60 -38.10 40.35
N SER A 215 -37.42 -37.35 41.09
CA SER A 215 -37.34 -37.25 42.55
C SER A 215 -37.47 -38.65 43.14
N ALA A 216 -36.38 -39.14 43.74
CA ALA A 216 -36.38 -40.36 44.53
C ALA A 216 -37.36 -40.23 45.71
N PRO A 217 -38.14 -41.28 46.04
CA PRO A 217 -39.12 -41.21 47.10
C PRO A 217 -38.47 -41.17 48.49
N ALA A 218 -39.14 -40.41 49.34
CA ALA A 218 -38.76 -40.03 50.69
C ALA A 218 -38.53 -41.21 51.64
N THR A 219 -37.57 -40.98 52.53
CA THR A 219 -37.20 -41.72 53.74
C THR A 219 -38.40 -42.25 54.52
N ARG A 220 -38.39 -43.56 54.81
CA ARG A 220 -39.33 -44.23 55.71
C ARG A 220 -38.88 -44.02 57.19
N PRO A 221 -39.78 -43.69 58.12
CA PRO A 221 -39.42 -43.45 59.52
C PRO A 221 -39.27 -44.73 60.35
N ALA A 222 -38.61 -44.53 61.49
CA ALA A 222 -38.17 -45.46 62.52
C ALA A 222 -39.20 -46.49 63.03
N ALA A 223 -38.70 -47.68 63.37
CA ALA A 223 -39.36 -48.61 64.29
C ALA A 223 -38.40 -48.88 65.46
N SER A 224 -38.83 -48.41 66.62
CA SER A 224 -38.36 -48.68 67.98
C SER A 224 -38.31 -50.19 68.30
N GLY A 225 -37.37 -50.57 69.19
CA GLY A 225 -37.12 -51.95 69.65
C GLY A 225 -38.29 -52.65 70.32
N PRO A 226 -38.09 -53.87 70.86
CA PRO A 226 -37.57 -53.94 72.23
C PRO A 226 -36.66 -55.15 72.57
N SER A 227 -35.91 -54.95 73.65
CA SER A 227 -35.38 -55.88 74.67
C SER A 227 -35.62 -57.39 74.55
N GLU A 228 -34.57 -58.19 74.82
CA GLU A 228 -34.60 -59.35 75.74
C GLU A 228 -33.19 -59.93 76.02
N PRO A 229 -32.98 -60.80 77.04
CA PRO A 229 -31.92 -60.63 78.02
C PRO A 229 -30.96 -61.84 78.14
N ALA A 230 -29.94 -61.63 78.98
CA ALA A 230 -29.28 -62.57 79.88
C ALA A 230 -29.00 -64.04 79.46
N GLY A 231 -27.72 -64.42 79.60
CA GLY A 231 -27.40 -65.55 80.48
C GLY A 231 -26.40 -66.58 79.96
N LYS A 232 -25.28 -66.65 80.71
CA LYS A 232 -24.27 -67.70 80.85
C LYS A 232 -23.17 -67.78 79.79
#